data_AF-A0A1S1NYX0-F1
#
_entry.id   AF-A0A1S1NYX0-F1
#
_cell.length_a   1.000
_cell.length_b   1.000
_cell.length_c   1.000
_cell.angle_alpha   90.00
_cell.angle_beta   90.00
_cell.angle_gamma   90.00
#
_symmetry.space_group_name_H-M   'P 1'
#
loop_
_entity.id
_entity.type
_entity.pdbx_description
1 polymer ?
#
loop_
_entity_poly.entity_id
_entity_poly.type
_entity_poly.pdbx_seq_one_letter_code
_entity_poly.pdbx_strand_id
1 'polypeptide(L)'
;MGTFFSLEVLTAGEGDCLLVHWGAGRAIAVVDGGPAKTFETTLRPRLDQIRRNRALDTLELDLVMVSHVDNDHIVGIRKLFQELRRDETSARPKIERPFLAKRLWHNAFSDILGTQFDDYYKPTTTAALTAAVSQGSARDFAAAGLDGIAGGERHDLALVLAGHADGRTLRDDYKLLFDAGCIQRLNAPFSRDGEPSPLMLTSASTETKISDLTLLVTGPSEAELRKLQTDFEKFLVDKGLGVPAALMAAAGQQDSSPTNLSSVVCLLEFGGRTVLLTGDALGRRILNGLRQAKLLKDGPLHVNVLKVPHHGSARNVDEEFFAAITADTYVFSADGKHGNPDRETIEWLVGSRDKHDEYRLVFTYPLVRIDEVRRKIHEGKEKVWDADRHGLEALIATYQADGFAFSCSAGPTVIDLGDERLTD
;
A
#
# COMPACT_ATOMS: atom_id res chain seq x y z
N MET A 1 15.24 -28.99 -5.03
CA MET A 1 14.13 -28.30 -5.72
C MET A 1 14.46 -26.82 -5.65
N GLY A 2 14.38 -26.08 -6.75
CA GLY A 2 14.71 -24.66 -6.73
C GLY A 2 13.76 -23.88 -5.83
N THR A 3 14.24 -22.74 -5.35
CA THR A 3 13.45 -21.84 -4.52
C THR A 3 12.67 -20.89 -5.44
N PHE A 4 11.34 -20.84 -5.31
CA PHE A 4 10.53 -19.84 -5.98
C PHE A 4 10.28 -18.69 -5.02
N PHE A 5 10.72 -17.48 -5.35
CA PHE A 5 10.36 -16.26 -4.64
C PHE A 5 10.44 -15.08 -5.59
N SER A 6 9.34 -14.36 -5.77
CA SER A 6 9.32 -13.17 -6.62
C SER A 6 8.32 -12.13 -6.13
N LEU A 7 8.63 -10.87 -6.46
CA LEU A 7 7.72 -9.74 -6.33
C LEU A 7 7.31 -9.29 -7.74
N GLU A 8 6.04 -9.47 -8.09
CA GLU A 8 5.46 -8.89 -9.29
C GLU A 8 4.81 -7.55 -8.97
N VAL A 9 5.26 -6.51 -9.66
CA VAL A 9 4.83 -5.13 -9.47
C VAL A 9 3.92 -4.75 -10.64
N LEU A 10 2.64 -4.51 -10.36
CA LEU A 10 1.63 -4.22 -11.38
C LEU A 10 1.46 -2.70 -11.58
N THR A 11 0.98 -2.31 -12.76
CA THR A 11 0.59 -0.92 -13.02
C THR A 11 -0.73 -0.58 -12.32
N ALA A 12 -0.69 0.33 -11.35
CA ALA A 12 -1.81 0.70 -10.51
C ALA A 12 -2.07 2.22 -10.43
N GLY A 13 -1.70 2.97 -11.48
CA GLY A 13 -1.89 4.42 -11.55
C GLY A 13 -1.08 5.13 -10.47
N GLU A 14 -1.79 5.86 -9.62
CA GLU A 14 -1.28 6.58 -8.47
C GLU A 14 -1.00 5.72 -7.23
N GLY A 15 -1.36 4.44 -7.23
CA GLY A 15 -1.29 3.59 -6.05
C GLY A 15 -0.50 2.30 -6.20
N ASP A 16 -0.64 1.39 -5.24
CA ASP A 16 0.06 0.11 -5.22
C ASP A 16 -0.81 -1.08 -5.59
N CYS A 17 -0.23 -2.01 -6.36
CA CYS A 17 -0.76 -3.34 -6.54
C CYS A 17 0.38 -4.31 -6.81
N LEU A 18 0.64 -5.20 -5.85
CA LEU A 18 1.78 -6.10 -5.87
C LEU A 18 1.29 -7.55 -5.70
N LEU A 19 1.97 -8.49 -6.36
CA LEU A 19 1.80 -9.92 -6.13
C LEU A 19 3.12 -10.49 -5.60
N VAL A 20 3.05 -11.23 -4.50
CA VAL A 20 4.20 -11.99 -3.97
C VAL A 20 3.97 -13.44 -4.26
N HIS A 21 4.95 -14.10 -4.87
CA HIS A 21 4.90 -15.50 -5.22
C HIS A 21 6.00 -16.24 -4.45
N TRP A 22 5.69 -17.38 -3.83
CA TRP A 22 6.70 -18.16 -3.12
C TRP A 22 6.43 -19.67 -3.11
N GLY A 23 7.39 -20.43 -2.58
CA GLY A 23 7.30 -21.88 -2.40
C GLY A 23 7.68 -22.63 -3.66
N ALA A 24 6.94 -23.67 -4.04
CA ALA A 24 7.07 -24.29 -5.37
C ALA A 24 6.28 -23.49 -6.44
N GLY A 25 6.27 -22.16 -6.34
CA GLY A 25 5.54 -21.25 -7.23
C GLY A 25 4.01 -21.29 -7.11
N ARG A 26 3.46 -21.97 -6.09
CA ARG A 26 2.00 -22.15 -5.95
C ARG A 26 1.36 -21.14 -5.03
N ALA A 27 2.10 -20.64 -4.04
CA ALA A 27 1.55 -19.70 -3.08
C ALA A 27 1.58 -18.28 -3.63
N ILE A 28 0.53 -17.51 -3.36
CA ILE A 28 0.41 -16.13 -3.81
C ILE A 28 -0.19 -15.23 -2.74
N ALA A 29 0.38 -14.03 -2.62
CA ALA A 29 -0.19 -12.95 -1.84
C ALA A 29 -0.51 -11.78 -2.76
N VAL A 30 -1.66 -11.15 -2.56
CA VAL A 30 -1.98 -9.84 -3.15
C VAL A 30 -1.72 -8.78 -2.07
N VAL A 31 -0.88 -7.80 -2.37
CA VAL A 31 -0.61 -6.66 -1.49
C VAL A 31 -1.08 -5.39 -2.19
N ASP A 32 -2.13 -4.79 -1.63
CA ASP A 32 -2.87 -3.67 -2.19
C ASP A 32 -3.47 -3.96 -3.58
N GLY A 33 -4.50 -3.20 -3.94
CA GLY A 33 -5.31 -3.43 -5.13
C GLY A 33 -5.35 -2.24 -6.09
N GLY A 34 -4.70 -1.15 -5.76
CA GLY A 34 -4.75 0.09 -6.50
C GLY A 34 -6.09 0.84 -6.35
N PRO A 35 -6.20 2.00 -7.02
CA PRO A 35 -7.44 2.75 -7.17
C PRO A 35 -8.48 1.96 -7.95
N ALA A 36 -9.70 2.51 -8.02
CA ALA A 36 -10.88 1.81 -8.52
C ALA A 36 -10.69 1.06 -9.85
N LYS A 37 -10.00 1.62 -10.85
CA LYS A 37 -9.85 0.97 -12.16
C LYS A 37 -8.86 -0.19 -12.16
N THR A 38 -7.92 -0.21 -11.24
CA THR A 38 -6.81 -1.18 -11.21
C THR A 38 -7.31 -2.61 -11.10
N PHE A 39 -8.40 -2.85 -10.36
CA PHE A 39 -8.99 -4.18 -10.28
C PHE A 39 -9.39 -4.70 -11.65
N GLU A 40 -10.27 -4.00 -12.37
CA GLU A 40 -10.78 -4.46 -13.67
C GLU A 40 -9.72 -4.49 -14.77
N THR A 41 -8.78 -3.55 -14.77
CA THR A 41 -7.82 -3.40 -15.87
C THR A 41 -6.54 -4.20 -15.69
N THR A 42 -6.14 -4.46 -14.44
CA THR A 42 -4.81 -5.00 -14.13
C THR A 42 -4.87 -6.22 -13.22
N LEU A 43 -5.32 -6.07 -11.97
CA LEU A 43 -5.22 -7.11 -10.95
C LEU A 43 -6.08 -8.34 -11.31
N ARG A 44 -7.36 -8.15 -11.61
CA ARG A 44 -8.27 -9.25 -11.94
C ARG A 44 -7.82 -10.02 -13.20
N PRO A 45 -7.53 -9.36 -14.35
CA PRO A 45 -7.01 -10.04 -15.53
C PRO A 45 -5.71 -10.83 -15.23
N ARG A 46 -4.80 -10.28 -14.43
CA ARG A 46 -3.55 -10.95 -14.06
C ARG A 46 -3.78 -12.18 -13.19
N LEU A 47 -4.65 -12.10 -12.17
CA LEU A 47 -5.03 -13.26 -11.36
C LEU A 47 -5.67 -14.36 -12.23
N ASP A 48 -6.53 -13.99 -13.17
CA ASP A 48 -7.11 -14.95 -14.12
C ASP A 48 -6.07 -15.55 -15.08
N GLN A 49 -5.07 -14.77 -15.50
CA GLN A 49 -3.95 -15.27 -16.30
C GLN A 49 -3.14 -16.30 -15.52
N ILE A 50 -2.73 -15.99 -14.28
CA ILE A 50 -2.00 -16.91 -13.40
C ILE A 50 -2.81 -18.20 -13.19
N ARG A 51 -4.11 -18.06 -12.88
CA ARG A 51 -5.02 -19.20 -12.71
C ARG A 51 -5.03 -20.12 -13.94
N ARG A 52 -5.17 -19.55 -15.14
CA ARG A 52 -5.17 -20.31 -16.40
C ARG A 52 -3.81 -20.95 -16.69
N ASN A 53 -2.72 -20.21 -16.49
CA ASN A 53 -1.36 -20.69 -16.76
C ASN A 53 -0.94 -21.81 -15.79
N ARG A 54 -1.45 -21.79 -14.56
CA ARG A 54 -1.31 -22.89 -13.60
C ARG A 54 -2.30 -24.04 -13.80
N ALA A 55 -3.16 -23.97 -14.82
CA ALA A 55 -4.23 -24.93 -15.11
C ALA A 55 -5.13 -25.21 -13.88
N LEU A 56 -5.54 -24.15 -13.18
CA LEU A 56 -6.38 -24.22 -11.99
C LEU A 56 -7.83 -23.84 -12.31
N ASP A 57 -8.79 -24.60 -11.78
CA ASP A 57 -10.19 -24.18 -11.77
C ASP A 57 -10.37 -22.93 -10.88
N THR A 58 -9.74 -22.99 -9.71
CA THR A 58 -9.76 -21.92 -8.69
C THR A 58 -8.33 -21.57 -8.29
N LEU A 59 -8.00 -20.28 -8.31
CA LEU A 59 -6.75 -19.76 -7.74
C LEU A 59 -6.98 -19.38 -6.28
N GLU A 60 -6.29 -20.06 -5.38
CA GLU A 60 -6.27 -19.71 -3.96
C GLU A 60 -5.24 -18.61 -3.71
N LEU A 61 -5.68 -17.52 -3.10
CA LEU A 61 -4.83 -16.45 -2.59
C LEU A 61 -4.49 -16.77 -1.13
N ASP A 62 -3.24 -17.11 -0.85
CA ASP A 62 -2.80 -17.51 0.50
C ASP A 62 -2.81 -16.35 1.50
N LEU A 63 -2.68 -15.14 0.97
CA LEU A 63 -2.79 -13.89 1.71
C LEU A 63 -3.36 -12.79 0.81
N VAL A 64 -4.28 -12.00 1.32
CA VAL A 64 -4.58 -10.67 0.79
C VAL A 64 -4.22 -9.67 1.89
N MET A 65 -3.33 -8.73 1.61
CA MET A 65 -2.88 -7.70 2.53
C MET A 65 -3.28 -6.33 2.01
N VAL A 66 -3.84 -5.51 2.90
CA VAL A 66 -4.06 -4.08 2.67
C VAL A 66 -3.10 -3.34 3.59
N SER A 67 -2.15 -2.63 3.01
CA SER A 67 -1.13 -1.88 3.77
C SER A 67 -1.78 -0.79 4.62
N HIS A 68 -2.72 -0.05 4.04
CA HIS A 68 -3.54 0.98 4.68
C HIS A 68 -4.79 1.27 3.81
N VAL A 69 -5.67 2.13 4.31
CA VAL A 69 -7.04 2.27 3.77
C VAL A 69 -7.20 3.38 2.75
N ASP A 70 -6.12 3.97 2.23
CA ASP A 70 -6.24 5.04 1.24
C ASP A 70 -6.77 4.49 -0.08
N ASN A 71 -7.49 5.37 -0.80
CA ASN A 71 -8.32 4.97 -1.93
C ASN A 71 -7.52 4.36 -3.08
N ASP A 72 -6.29 4.82 -3.26
CA ASP A 72 -5.32 4.33 -4.22
C ASP A 72 -4.68 3.00 -3.81
N HIS A 73 -4.96 2.46 -2.61
CA HIS A 73 -4.49 1.13 -2.17
C HIS A 73 -5.64 0.13 -2.00
N ILE A 74 -6.69 0.49 -1.26
CA ILE A 74 -7.70 -0.46 -0.78
C ILE A 74 -8.78 -0.82 -1.82
N VAL A 75 -9.10 0.09 -2.74
CA VAL A 75 -10.33 -0.03 -3.54
C VAL A 75 -10.33 -1.29 -4.41
N GLY A 76 -9.19 -1.63 -5.02
CA GLY A 76 -9.10 -2.86 -5.79
C GLY A 76 -9.30 -4.12 -4.95
N ILE A 77 -8.80 -4.14 -3.71
CA ILE A 77 -9.03 -5.24 -2.77
C ILE A 77 -10.49 -5.31 -2.34
N ARG A 78 -11.13 -4.16 -2.08
CA ARG A 78 -12.58 -4.13 -1.82
C ARG A 78 -13.36 -4.76 -2.97
N LYS A 79 -13.02 -4.44 -4.22
CA LYS A 79 -13.69 -5.03 -5.40
C LYS A 79 -13.45 -6.54 -5.51
N LEU A 80 -12.24 -7.02 -5.22
CA LEU A 80 -11.94 -8.44 -5.12
C LEU A 80 -12.86 -9.12 -4.08
N PHE A 81 -12.97 -8.57 -2.87
CA PHE A 81 -13.80 -9.14 -1.81
C PHE A 81 -15.30 -9.05 -2.11
N GLN A 82 -15.76 -8.03 -2.85
CA GLN A 82 -17.13 -7.97 -3.36
C GLN A 82 -17.43 -9.07 -4.38
N GLU A 83 -16.46 -9.45 -5.21
CA GLU A 83 -16.60 -10.60 -6.11
C GLU A 83 -16.67 -11.91 -5.31
N LEU A 84 -15.77 -12.12 -4.34
CA LEU A 84 -15.79 -13.28 -3.46
C LEU A 84 -17.12 -13.41 -2.71
N ARG A 85 -17.61 -12.30 -2.15
CA ARG A 85 -18.92 -12.22 -1.50
C ARG A 85 -20.05 -12.57 -2.47
N ARG A 86 -20.04 -12.03 -3.68
CA ARG A 86 -21.07 -12.30 -4.69
C ARG A 86 -21.12 -13.78 -5.04
N ASP A 87 -19.97 -14.40 -5.28
CA ASP A 87 -19.85 -15.83 -5.55
C ASP A 87 -20.40 -16.67 -4.37
N GLU A 88 -20.16 -16.26 -3.14
CA GLU A 88 -20.74 -16.91 -1.95
C GLU A 88 -22.26 -16.74 -1.86
N THR A 89 -22.75 -15.49 -1.92
CA THR A 89 -24.19 -15.19 -1.75
C THR A 89 -25.08 -15.67 -2.89
N SER A 90 -24.53 -15.85 -4.09
CA SER A 90 -25.26 -16.41 -5.24
C SER A 90 -25.29 -17.94 -5.23
N ALA A 91 -24.73 -18.57 -4.20
CA ALA A 91 -24.56 -20.02 -4.08
C ALA A 91 -23.85 -20.65 -5.29
N ARG A 92 -22.96 -19.89 -5.94
CA ARG A 92 -22.11 -20.41 -7.01
C ARG A 92 -21.27 -21.57 -6.45
N PRO A 93 -21.28 -22.76 -7.08
CA PRO A 93 -20.48 -23.89 -6.62
C PRO A 93 -19.01 -23.51 -6.47
N LYS A 94 -18.33 -23.97 -5.40
CA LYS A 94 -16.93 -23.61 -5.13
C LYS A 94 -15.99 -23.89 -6.31
N ILE A 95 -16.22 -24.99 -7.03
CA ILE A 95 -15.45 -25.38 -8.23
C ILE A 95 -15.58 -24.40 -9.40
N GLU A 96 -16.65 -23.60 -9.43
CA GLU A 96 -16.87 -22.60 -10.47
C GLU A 96 -16.33 -21.22 -10.08
N ARG A 97 -15.90 -21.04 -8.81
CA ARG A 97 -15.39 -19.75 -8.32
C ARG A 97 -13.94 -19.59 -8.79
N PRO A 98 -13.61 -18.52 -9.52
CA PRO A 98 -12.25 -18.34 -10.05
C PRO A 98 -11.23 -18.09 -8.94
N PHE A 99 -11.64 -17.49 -7.81
CA PHE A 99 -10.73 -17.13 -6.73
C PHE A 99 -11.28 -17.51 -5.36
N LEU A 100 -10.37 -17.80 -4.44
CA LEU A 100 -10.63 -17.91 -3.01
C LEU A 100 -9.53 -17.16 -2.25
N ALA A 101 -9.88 -16.47 -1.18
CA ALA A 101 -8.89 -15.87 -0.27
C ALA A 101 -8.81 -16.68 1.03
N LYS A 102 -7.62 -17.14 1.39
CA LYS A 102 -7.39 -17.87 2.65
C LYS A 102 -7.30 -16.95 3.85
N ARG A 103 -6.70 -15.76 3.69
CA ARG A 103 -6.47 -14.78 4.75
C ARG A 103 -6.68 -13.37 4.27
N LEU A 104 -7.13 -12.51 5.17
CA LEU A 104 -7.10 -11.06 5.02
C LEU A 104 -6.24 -10.47 6.14
N TRP A 105 -5.23 -9.71 5.76
CA TRP A 105 -4.45 -8.84 6.64
C TRP A 105 -4.86 -7.40 6.37
N HIS A 106 -5.53 -6.80 7.32
CA HIS A 106 -6.10 -5.47 7.20
C HIS A 106 -6.29 -4.87 8.59
N ASN A 107 -5.73 -3.68 8.80
CA ASN A 107 -6.08 -2.83 9.93
C ASN A 107 -7.24 -1.92 9.50
N ALA A 108 -8.46 -2.20 9.96
CA ALA A 108 -9.52 -1.21 9.78
C ALA A 108 -9.35 -0.09 10.81
N PHE A 109 -9.73 1.13 10.44
CA PHE A 109 -9.64 2.27 11.36
C PHE A 109 -10.48 2.08 12.63
N SER A 110 -11.62 1.40 12.54
CA SER A 110 -12.40 1.04 13.73
C SER A 110 -11.77 -0.05 14.59
N ASP A 111 -10.90 -0.89 14.03
CA ASP A 111 -10.09 -1.82 14.83
C ASP A 111 -9.00 -1.06 15.63
N ILE A 112 -8.54 0.09 15.12
CA ILE A 112 -7.53 0.94 15.77
C ILE A 112 -8.17 1.91 16.79
N LEU A 113 -9.30 2.54 16.43
CA LEU A 113 -9.92 3.63 17.20
C LEU A 113 -11.18 3.24 17.98
N GLY A 114 -11.66 2.01 17.82
CA GLY A 114 -12.88 1.50 18.45
C GLY A 114 -14.16 1.71 17.62
N THR A 115 -15.22 1.01 18.01
CA THR A 115 -16.47 0.86 17.23
C THR A 115 -17.37 2.09 17.25
N GLN A 116 -17.14 3.06 18.14
CA GLN A 116 -17.93 4.31 18.21
C GLN A 116 -17.89 5.13 16.90
N PHE A 117 -16.90 4.89 16.04
CA PHE A 117 -16.75 5.55 14.75
C PHE A 117 -17.45 4.80 13.60
N ASP A 118 -17.82 3.53 13.78
CA ASP A 118 -18.49 2.73 12.75
C ASP A 118 -19.92 3.24 12.47
N ASP A 119 -20.59 3.85 13.46
CA ASP A 119 -21.97 4.35 13.35
C ASP A 119 -22.14 5.47 12.32
N TYR A 120 -21.05 6.17 11.98
CA TYR A 120 -21.04 7.21 10.94
C TYR A 120 -21.14 6.62 9.52
N TYR A 121 -20.48 5.49 9.27
CA TYR A 121 -20.29 4.92 7.93
C TYR A 121 -21.43 3.98 7.53
N LYS A 122 -22.64 4.55 7.41
CA LYS A 122 -23.80 3.83 6.85
C LYS A 122 -23.67 3.68 5.32
N PRO A 123 -24.32 2.68 4.69
CA PRO A 123 -24.22 2.45 3.24
C PRO A 123 -24.50 3.69 2.39
N THR A 124 -25.48 4.52 2.79
CA THR A 124 -25.79 5.78 2.11
C THR A 124 -24.62 6.77 2.15
N THR A 125 -23.95 6.89 3.30
CA THR A 125 -22.77 7.75 3.47
C THR A 125 -21.61 7.25 2.61
N THR A 126 -21.34 5.95 2.61
CA THR A 126 -20.28 5.34 1.78
C THR A 126 -20.50 5.61 0.29
N ALA A 127 -21.73 5.46 -0.19
CA ALA A 127 -22.08 5.75 -1.57
C ALA A 127 -21.89 7.25 -1.90
N ALA A 128 -22.30 8.14 -0.99
CA ALA A 128 -22.12 9.58 -1.14
C ALA A 128 -20.63 9.97 -1.17
N LEU A 129 -19.79 9.40 -0.31
CA LEU A 129 -18.34 9.62 -0.29
C LEU A 129 -17.68 9.16 -1.60
N THR A 130 -18.06 7.99 -2.09
CA THR A 130 -17.56 7.47 -3.38
C THR A 130 -17.93 8.40 -4.54
N ALA A 131 -19.18 8.89 -4.56
CA ALA A 131 -19.65 9.84 -5.56
C ALA A 131 -18.92 11.18 -5.45
N ALA A 132 -18.69 11.68 -4.23
CA ALA A 132 -17.96 12.91 -3.97
C ALA A 132 -16.51 12.86 -4.48
N VAL A 133 -15.81 11.74 -4.24
CA VAL A 133 -14.46 11.51 -4.78
C VAL A 133 -14.45 11.43 -6.31
N SER A 134 -15.44 10.78 -6.90
CA SER A 134 -15.45 10.50 -8.35
C SER A 134 -15.98 11.64 -9.21
N GLN A 135 -17.03 12.32 -8.75
CA GLN A 135 -17.77 13.33 -9.53
C GLN A 135 -17.50 14.75 -9.04
N GLY A 136 -17.14 14.93 -7.76
CA GLY A 136 -16.80 16.22 -7.19
C GLY A 136 -17.95 17.25 -7.19
N SER A 137 -19.22 16.83 -7.31
CA SER A 137 -20.33 17.79 -7.35
C SER A 137 -20.66 18.31 -5.95
N ALA A 138 -21.08 19.57 -5.84
CA ALA A 138 -21.50 20.16 -4.56
C ALA A 138 -22.63 19.34 -3.90
N ARG A 139 -23.49 18.71 -4.70
CA ARG A 139 -24.57 17.83 -4.23
C ARG A 139 -24.02 16.56 -3.60
N ASP A 140 -23.00 15.93 -4.20
CA ASP A 140 -22.41 14.70 -3.66
C ASP A 140 -21.66 14.97 -2.36
N PHE A 141 -20.91 16.08 -2.31
CA PHE A 141 -20.27 16.53 -1.07
C PHE A 141 -21.29 16.85 0.02
N ALA A 142 -22.40 17.51 -0.30
CA ALA A 142 -23.48 17.77 0.66
C ALA A 142 -24.15 16.47 1.13
N ALA A 143 -24.35 15.49 0.23
CA ALA A 143 -24.88 14.17 0.60
C ALA A 143 -23.92 13.39 1.51
N ALA A 144 -22.61 13.66 1.41
CA ALA A 144 -21.58 13.15 2.31
C ALA A 144 -21.44 13.99 3.61
N GLY A 145 -22.19 15.07 3.77
CA GLY A 145 -22.14 15.97 4.94
C GLY A 145 -20.94 16.92 4.96
N LEU A 146 -20.43 17.31 3.78
CA LEU A 146 -19.19 18.08 3.60
C LEU A 146 -19.42 19.49 3.00
N ASP A 147 -20.66 19.97 3.03
CA ASP A 147 -21.10 21.24 2.43
C ASP A 147 -20.48 22.49 3.07
N GLY A 148 -20.05 22.41 4.34
CA GLY A 148 -19.41 23.49 5.09
C GLY A 148 -17.89 23.61 4.99
N ILE A 149 -17.22 22.74 4.23
CA ILE A 149 -15.73 22.71 4.16
C ILE A 149 -15.24 23.47 2.93
N ALA A 150 -14.11 24.18 3.05
CA ALA A 150 -13.47 24.88 1.92
C ALA A 150 -13.12 23.92 0.77
N GLY A 151 -13.25 24.38 -0.47
CA GLY A 151 -13.21 23.51 -1.66
C GLY A 151 -11.98 22.60 -1.79
N GLY A 152 -10.79 23.08 -1.45
CA GLY A 152 -9.55 22.28 -1.49
C GLY A 152 -9.54 21.18 -0.43
N GLU A 153 -9.77 21.55 0.84
CA GLU A 153 -9.81 20.63 1.98
C GLU A 153 -10.95 19.59 1.87
N ARG A 154 -12.04 19.97 1.23
CA ARG A 154 -13.24 19.13 1.09
C ARG A 154 -12.98 17.85 0.31
N HIS A 155 -12.21 17.94 -0.77
CA HIS A 155 -11.91 16.78 -1.61
C HIS A 155 -10.94 15.83 -0.89
N ASP A 156 -9.88 16.37 -0.28
CA ASP A 156 -8.89 15.59 0.47
C ASP A 156 -9.54 14.83 1.63
N LEU A 157 -10.49 15.45 2.34
CA LEU A 157 -11.29 14.73 3.32
C LEU A 157 -12.15 13.64 2.70
N ALA A 158 -12.85 13.95 1.61
CA ALA A 158 -13.74 12.97 0.99
C ALA A 158 -12.97 11.70 0.61
N LEU A 159 -11.71 11.85 0.16
CA LEU A 159 -10.79 10.74 -0.08
C LEU A 159 -10.51 9.94 1.19
N VAL A 160 -10.10 10.60 2.28
CA VAL A 160 -9.81 9.94 3.57
C VAL A 160 -11.04 9.21 4.12
N LEU A 161 -12.20 9.88 4.15
CA LEU A 161 -13.46 9.29 4.60
C LEU A 161 -13.90 8.12 3.70
N ALA A 162 -13.73 8.23 2.39
CA ALA A 162 -14.03 7.15 1.45
C ALA A 162 -13.14 5.93 1.73
N GLY A 163 -11.84 6.12 1.96
CA GLY A 163 -10.92 5.06 2.34
C GLY A 163 -11.35 4.31 3.61
N HIS A 164 -11.76 5.03 4.65
CA HIS A 164 -12.33 4.42 5.85
C HIS A 164 -13.63 3.65 5.58
N ALA A 165 -14.51 4.21 4.76
CA ALA A 165 -15.75 3.55 4.36
C ALA A 165 -15.48 2.26 3.55
N ASP A 166 -14.43 2.28 2.71
CA ASP A 166 -13.94 1.12 1.98
C ASP A 166 -13.38 0.06 2.94
N GLY A 167 -12.61 0.46 3.96
CA GLY A 167 -12.12 -0.44 5.02
C GLY A 167 -13.24 -1.13 5.78
N ARG A 168 -14.28 -0.38 6.18
CA ARG A 168 -15.49 -0.96 6.81
C ARG A 168 -16.19 -1.95 5.87
N THR A 169 -16.36 -1.59 4.60
CA THR A 169 -17.01 -2.46 3.61
C THR A 169 -16.21 -3.76 3.42
N LEU A 170 -14.88 -3.65 3.33
CA LEU A 170 -14.00 -4.81 3.25
C LEU A 170 -14.11 -5.72 4.49
N ARG A 171 -14.18 -5.13 5.70
CA ARG A 171 -14.40 -5.86 6.96
C ARG A 171 -15.76 -6.57 6.98
N ASP A 172 -16.82 -5.93 6.52
CA ASP A 172 -18.17 -6.52 6.44
C ASP A 172 -18.20 -7.69 5.45
N ASP A 173 -17.59 -7.52 4.26
CA ASP A 173 -17.47 -8.57 3.24
C ASP A 173 -16.62 -9.75 3.76
N TYR A 174 -15.51 -9.46 4.43
CA TYR A 174 -14.69 -10.45 5.14
C TYR A 174 -15.53 -11.21 6.18
N LYS A 175 -16.31 -10.50 7.01
CA LYS A 175 -17.09 -11.13 8.08
C LYS A 175 -18.12 -12.11 7.50
N LEU A 176 -18.79 -11.74 6.42
CA LEU A 176 -19.71 -12.64 5.72
C LEU A 176 -19.00 -13.91 5.24
N LEU A 177 -17.83 -13.76 4.61
CA LEU A 177 -17.03 -14.90 4.14
C LEU A 177 -16.53 -15.76 5.31
N PHE A 178 -16.17 -15.15 6.44
CA PHE A 178 -15.71 -15.85 7.63
C PHE A 178 -16.84 -16.65 8.29
N ASP A 179 -18.01 -16.05 8.45
CA ASP A 179 -19.21 -16.71 8.99
C ASP A 179 -19.67 -17.87 8.09
N ALA A 180 -19.39 -17.80 6.77
CA ALA A 180 -19.60 -18.87 5.81
C ALA A 180 -18.47 -19.93 5.78
N GLY A 181 -17.43 -19.79 6.61
CA GLY A 181 -16.29 -20.73 6.67
C GLY A 181 -15.41 -20.72 5.41
N CYS A 182 -15.40 -19.62 4.65
CA CYS A 182 -14.66 -19.49 3.39
C CYS A 182 -13.26 -18.88 3.54
N ILE A 183 -13.00 -18.18 4.64
CA ILE A 183 -11.74 -17.48 4.92
C ILE A 183 -11.33 -17.71 6.38
N GLN A 184 -10.04 -17.65 6.68
CA GLN A 184 -9.53 -17.71 8.05
C GLN A 184 -9.87 -16.44 8.82
N ARG A 185 -9.65 -16.49 10.14
CA ARG A 185 -9.82 -15.33 11.03
C ARG A 185 -9.01 -14.13 10.54
N LEU A 186 -9.57 -12.92 10.70
CA LEU A 186 -8.96 -11.65 10.32
C LEU A 186 -7.60 -11.53 10.97
N ASN A 187 -6.60 -11.09 10.21
CA ASN A 187 -5.23 -10.94 10.64
C ASN A 187 -4.60 -12.22 11.19
N ALA A 188 -5.15 -13.42 10.93
CA ALA A 188 -4.54 -14.66 11.40
C ALA A 188 -3.08 -14.77 10.90
N PRO A 189 -2.13 -15.16 11.77
CA PRO A 189 -2.33 -15.72 13.11
C PRO A 189 -2.29 -14.69 14.27
N PHE A 190 -2.23 -13.39 13.98
CA PHE A 190 -2.19 -12.35 15.00
C PHE A 190 -3.49 -12.32 15.81
N SER A 191 -3.37 -12.54 17.12
CA SER A 191 -4.49 -12.54 18.05
C SER A 191 -4.09 -12.03 19.42
N ARG A 192 -5.05 -11.45 20.14
CA ARG A 192 -4.92 -10.97 21.51
C ARG A 192 -6.16 -11.43 22.28
N ASP A 193 -5.94 -12.09 23.42
CA ASP A 193 -7.02 -12.62 24.29
C ASP A 193 -8.03 -13.53 23.55
N GLY A 194 -7.56 -14.24 22.51
CA GLY A 194 -8.39 -15.16 21.73
C GLY A 194 -9.16 -14.51 20.57
N GLU A 195 -9.07 -13.18 20.40
CA GLU A 195 -9.69 -12.42 19.32
C GLU A 195 -8.67 -11.91 18.30
N PRO A 196 -9.08 -11.59 17.06
CA PRO A 196 -8.21 -10.91 16.08
C PRO A 196 -7.55 -9.67 16.68
N SER A 197 -6.25 -9.49 16.46
CA SER A 197 -5.56 -8.25 16.81
C SER A 197 -5.19 -7.44 15.57
N PRO A 198 -5.10 -6.10 15.67
CA PRO A 198 -4.48 -5.30 14.63
C PRO A 198 -3.02 -5.75 14.38
N LEU A 199 -2.58 -5.62 13.13
CA LEU A 199 -1.22 -5.83 12.69
C LEU A 199 -0.36 -4.67 13.23
N MET A 200 0.44 -4.96 14.25
CA MET A 200 1.28 -3.95 14.90
C MET A 200 2.48 -4.58 15.59
N LEU A 201 3.50 -3.76 15.83
CA LEU A 201 4.68 -4.13 16.60
C LEU A 201 4.45 -3.81 18.10
N THR A 202 4.41 -4.83 18.96
CA THR A 202 4.13 -4.68 20.40
C THR A 202 5.40 -4.59 21.25
N SER A 203 6.29 -5.59 21.20
CA SER A 203 7.53 -5.63 22.01
C SER A 203 8.75 -6.24 21.29
N ALA A 204 8.51 -7.15 20.35
CA ALA A 204 9.46 -7.65 19.36
C ALA A 204 8.65 -8.06 18.11
N SER A 205 9.27 -8.10 16.93
CA SER A 205 8.58 -8.59 15.72
C SER A 205 8.17 -10.04 15.94
N THR A 206 6.87 -10.33 15.80
CA THR A 206 6.39 -11.72 15.84
C THR A 206 6.60 -12.32 14.46
N GLU A 207 7.65 -13.14 14.33
CA GLU A 207 7.87 -13.95 13.13
C GLU A 207 6.61 -14.78 12.86
N THR A 208 6.01 -14.54 11.70
CA THR A 208 4.80 -15.23 11.27
C THR A 208 5.10 -15.99 10.00
N LYS A 209 4.68 -17.26 9.93
CA LYS A 209 4.88 -18.08 8.74
C LYS A 209 3.58 -18.33 8.01
N ILE A 210 3.60 -18.11 6.70
CA ILE A 210 2.58 -18.61 5.79
C ILE A 210 3.27 -19.61 4.87
N SER A 211 3.06 -20.89 5.17
CA SER A 211 3.87 -21.99 4.63
C SER A 211 5.36 -21.74 4.95
N ASP A 212 6.20 -21.59 3.94
CA ASP A 212 7.65 -21.39 4.09
C ASP A 212 8.06 -19.90 4.01
N LEU A 213 7.11 -18.98 3.74
CA LEU A 213 7.37 -17.54 3.76
C LEU A 213 7.32 -17.04 5.19
N THR A 214 8.40 -16.40 5.61
CA THR A 214 8.49 -15.68 6.87
C THR A 214 8.05 -14.23 6.65
N LEU A 215 7.17 -13.73 7.51
CA LEU A 215 6.66 -12.36 7.50
C LEU A 215 6.90 -11.74 8.88
N LEU A 216 7.55 -10.58 8.91
CA LEU A 216 7.80 -9.80 10.11
C LEU A 216 7.10 -8.45 9.97
N VAL A 217 6.04 -8.23 10.75
CA VAL A 217 5.44 -6.89 10.89
C VAL A 217 6.36 -6.03 11.75
N THR A 218 6.89 -4.96 11.16
CA THR A 218 7.82 -4.02 11.81
C THR A 218 7.18 -2.67 12.10
N GLY A 219 5.95 -2.43 11.63
CA GLY A 219 5.19 -1.23 11.89
C GLY A 219 3.73 -1.37 11.45
N PRO A 220 2.82 -0.53 11.96
CA PRO A 220 3.06 0.51 12.97
C PRO A 220 3.29 -0.10 14.37
N SER A 221 3.93 0.63 15.29
CA SER A 221 4.06 0.18 16.69
C SER A 221 2.76 0.38 17.48
N GLU A 222 2.55 -0.41 18.54
CA GLU A 222 1.40 -0.24 19.45
C GLU A 222 1.35 1.18 20.04
N ALA A 223 2.52 1.74 20.37
CA ALA A 223 2.62 3.11 20.88
C ALA A 223 2.16 4.15 19.86
N GLU A 224 2.50 3.97 18.58
CA GLU A 224 2.08 4.86 17.50
C GLU A 224 0.58 4.76 17.24
N LEU A 225 0.01 3.54 17.24
CA LEU A 225 -1.43 3.35 17.09
C LEU A 225 -2.21 3.96 18.25
N ARG A 226 -1.74 3.80 19.49
CA ARG A 226 -2.36 4.44 20.67
C ARG A 226 -2.26 5.96 20.62
N LYS A 227 -1.11 6.49 20.21
CA LYS A 227 -0.94 7.93 20.04
C LYS A 227 -1.87 8.48 18.97
N LEU A 228 -2.01 7.78 17.86
CA LEU A 228 -2.97 8.13 16.80
C LEU A 228 -4.39 8.20 17.35
N GLN A 229 -4.78 7.22 18.16
CA GLN A 229 -6.08 7.22 18.82
C GLN A 229 -6.26 8.42 19.75
N THR A 230 -5.30 8.68 20.63
CA THR A 230 -5.37 9.80 21.57
C THR A 230 -5.40 11.16 20.87
N ASP A 231 -4.57 11.36 19.84
CA ASP A 231 -4.52 12.60 19.08
C ASP A 231 -5.86 12.85 18.36
N PHE A 232 -6.45 11.80 17.81
CA PHE A 232 -7.76 11.86 17.16
C PHE A 232 -8.90 12.17 18.14
N GLU A 233 -8.94 11.49 19.28
CA GLU A 233 -9.90 11.74 20.37
C GLU A 233 -9.78 13.17 20.92
N LYS A 234 -8.55 13.65 21.13
CA LYS A 234 -8.30 15.02 21.57
C LYS A 234 -8.78 16.04 20.52
N PHE A 235 -8.53 15.75 19.25
CA PHE A 235 -8.96 16.63 18.15
C PHE A 235 -10.49 16.77 18.09
N LEU A 236 -11.23 15.66 18.27
CA LEU A 236 -12.69 15.65 18.38
C LEU A 236 -13.19 16.60 19.48
N VAL A 237 -12.62 16.47 20.68
CA VAL A 237 -13.02 17.24 21.87
C VAL A 237 -12.71 18.72 21.70
N ASP A 238 -11.49 19.09 21.32
CA ASP A 238 -11.04 20.49 21.26
C ASP A 238 -11.84 21.34 20.27
N LYS A 239 -12.38 20.71 19.23
CA LYS A 239 -13.09 21.42 18.17
C LYS A 239 -14.61 21.25 18.24
N GLY A 240 -15.12 20.46 19.19
CA GLY A 240 -16.55 20.14 19.30
C GLY A 240 -17.11 19.50 18.02
N LEU A 241 -16.28 18.75 17.31
CA LEU A 241 -16.58 18.24 15.98
C LEU A 241 -17.19 16.85 16.05
N GLY A 242 -18.16 16.59 15.16
CA GLY A 242 -18.56 15.21 14.86
C GLY A 242 -17.42 14.47 14.13
N VAL A 243 -17.50 13.13 14.14
CA VAL A 243 -16.54 12.20 13.50
C VAL A 243 -15.99 12.70 12.14
N PRO A 244 -16.80 13.09 11.14
CA PRO A 244 -16.27 13.53 9.84
C PRO A 244 -15.43 14.81 9.89
N ALA A 245 -15.78 15.78 10.73
CA ALA A 245 -14.99 16.99 10.87
C ALA A 245 -13.74 16.75 11.73
N ALA A 246 -13.70 15.69 12.54
CA ALA A 246 -12.47 15.23 13.19
C ALA A 246 -11.45 14.62 12.22
N LEU A 247 -11.95 13.77 11.32
CA LEU A 247 -11.16 13.17 10.25
C LEU A 247 -10.53 14.22 9.32
N MET A 248 -11.19 15.37 9.13
CA MET A 248 -10.63 16.53 8.40
C MET A 248 -9.30 17.03 8.90
N ALA A 249 -9.24 17.46 10.15
CA ALA A 249 -8.00 18.10 10.57
C ALA A 249 -6.92 17.08 10.90
N ALA A 250 -7.30 15.83 11.13
CA ALA A 250 -6.34 14.74 11.20
C ALA A 250 -5.67 14.55 9.81
N ALA A 251 -6.44 14.64 8.71
CA ALA A 251 -5.91 14.62 7.34
C ALA A 251 -5.09 15.88 6.95
N GLY A 252 -5.42 17.05 7.50
CA GLY A 252 -4.82 18.34 7.14
C GLY A 252 -3.45 18.66 7.77
N GLN A 253 -2.92 17.81 8.65
CA GLN A 253 -1.56 17.98 9.20
C GLN A 253 -0.57 17.36 8.19
N GLN A 254 0.36 18.16 7.65
CA GLN A 254 1.32 17.82 6.58
C GLN A 254 1.70 16.31 6.54
N ASP A 255 1.29 15.62 5.46
CA ASP A 255 1.57 14.19 5.14
C ASP A 255 1.37 13.18 6.30
N SER A 256 0.54 13.55 7.28
CA SER A 256 0.24 12.75 8.46
C SER A 256 -1.24 12.37 8.54
N SER A 257 -1.86 12.07 7.38
CA SER A 257 -3.19 11.47 7.38
C SER A 257 -3.17 10.27 8.34
N PRO A 258 -4.18 10.12 9.23
CA PRO A 258 -4.19 9.03 10.19
C PRO A 258 -4.06 7.65 9.55
N THR A 259 -4.46 7.55 8.29
CA THR A 259 -4.38 6.36 7.46
C THR A 259 -2.93 5.98 7.14
N ASN A 260 -2.08 6.91 6.71
CA ASN A 260 -0.63 6.67 6.49
C ASN A 260 0.08 6.29 7.79
N LEU A 261 -0.41 6.79 8.93
CA LEU A 261 0.13 6.45 10.25
C LEU A 261 -0.17 5.00 10.67
N SER A 262 -1.12 4.34 10.00
CA SER A 262 -1.50 2.94 10.23
C SER A 262 -0.89 1.96 9.23
N SER A 263 -0.10 2.44 8.27
CA SER A 263 0.53 1.63 7.22
C SER A 263 1.32 0.47 7.80
N VAL A 264 0.90 -0.74 7.42
CA VAL A 264 1.56 -1.98 7.79
C VAL A 264 2.89 -2.07 7.05
N VAL A 265 3.98 -2.08 7.81
CA VAL A 265 5.34 -2.29 7.31
C VAL A 265 5.71 -3.74 7.58
N CYS A 266 6.09 -4.47 6.53
CA CYS A 266 6.33 -5.90 6.60
C CYS A 266 7.61 -6.28 5.88
N LEU A 267 8.53 -6.96 6.57
CA LEU A 267 9.68 -7.63 5.98
C LEU A 267 9.29 -9.08 5.64
N LEU A 268 9.35 -9.42 4.37
CA LEU A 268 9.17 -10.78 3.86
C LEU A 268 10.54 -11.44 3.71
N GLU A 269 10.66 -12.69 4.14
CA GLU A 269 11.87 -13.49 3.98
C GLU A 269 11.55 -14.90 3.47
N PHE A 270 12.23 -15.32 2.41
CA PHE A 270 12.14 -16.68 1.89
C PHE A 270 13.49 -17.11 1.31
N GLY A 271 14.02 -18.26 1.73
CA GLY A 271 15.30 -18.77 1.23
C GLY A 271 16.48 -17.81 1.44
N GLY A 272 16.45 -16.99 2.50
CA GLY A 272 17.47 -15.97 2.78
C GLY A 272 17.36 -14.70 1.92
N ARG A 273 16.32 -14.57 1.09
CA ARG A 273 16.02 -13.38 0.29
C ARG A 273 14.94 -12.54 0.96
N THR A 274 15.03 -11.21 0.82
CA THR A 274 14.17 -10.27 1.55
C THR A 274 13.45 -9.26 0.67
N VAL A 275 12.19 -8.95 1.03
CA VAL A 275 11.40 -7.85 0.45
C VAL A 275 10.84 -7.01 1.59
N LEU A 276 11.17 -5.72 1.63
CA LEU A 276 10.59 -4.78 2.58
C LEU A 276 9.44 -4.02 1.92
N LEU A 277 8.22 -4.32 2.38
CA LEU A 277 6.99 -3.64 2.00
C LEU A 277 6.68 -2.56 3.02
N THR A 278 6.54 -1.32 2.56
CA THR A 278 6.50 -0.13 3.43
C THR A 278 5.15 0.57 3.45
N GLY A 279 4.29 0.31 2.46
CA GLY A 279 3.11 1.12 2.20
C GLY A 279 3.47 2.60 2.19
N ASP A 280 2.63 3.41 2.84
CA ASP A 280 2.82 4.86 2.89
C ASP A 280 3.34 5.32 4.25
N ALA A 281 3.99 4.42 5.00
CA ALA A 281 4.59 4.76 6.27
C ALA A 281 5.71 5.81 6.12
N LEU A 282 5.86 6.67 7.12
CA LEU A 282 6.94 7.64 7.18
C LEU A 282 8.28 6.92 7.47
N GLY A 283 9.33 7.30 6.74
CA GLY A 283 10.68 6.74 6.81
C GLY A 283 11.20 6.64 8.23
N ARG A 284 11.14 7.74 9.01
CA ARG A 284 11.51 7.73 10.43
C ARG A 284 10.78 6.67 11.27
N ARG A 285 9.51 6.38 10.96
CA ARG A 285 8.72 5.36 11.67
C ARG A 285 9.14 3.95 11.24
N ILE A 286 9.40 3.76 9.95
CA ILE A 286 9.99 2.52 9.43
C ILE A 286 11.33 2.25 10.14
N LEU A 287 12.23 3.23 10.23
CA LEU A 287 13.51 3.09 10.92
C LEU A 287 13.33 2.74 12.41
N ASN A 288 12.40 3.41 13.10
CA ASN A 288 12.10 3.11 14.51
C ASN A 288 11.56 1.69 14.69
N GLY A 289 10.63 1.28 13.83
CA GLY A 289 10.07 -0.07 13.81
C GLY A 289 11.13 -1.14 13.56
N LEU A 290 12.03 -0.92 12.60
CA LEU A 290 13.16 -1.82 12.31
C LEU A 290 14.15 -1.89 13.47
N ARG A 291 14.43 -0.78 14.17
CA ARG A 291 15.27 -0.77 15.39
C ARG A 291 14.61 -1.54 16.52
N GLN A 292 13.30 -1.33 16.76
CA GLN A 292 12.54 -2.04 17.78
C GLN A 292 12.45 -3.55 17.47
N ALA A 293 12.32 -3.92 16.20
CA ALA A 293 12.40 -5.30 15.72
C ALA A 293 13.83 -5.88 15.75
N LYS A 294 14.84 -5.09 16.11
CA LYS A 294 16.27 -5.45 16.15
C LYS A 294 16.83 -5.86 14.77
N LEU A 295 16.22 -5.36 13.70
CA LEU A 295 16.67 -5.54 12.32
C LEU A 295 17.66 -4.45 11.91
N LEU A 296 17.42 -3.20 12.33
CA LEU A 296 18.35 -2.08 12.14
C LEU A 296 19.20 -1.90 13.41
N LYS A 297 20.52 -2.10 13.30
CA LYS A 297 21.50 -2.07 14.41
C LYS A 297 22.57 -0.98 14.15
N ASP A 298 23.85 -1.30 14.32
CA ASP A 298 24.98 -0.36 14.21
C ASP A 298 25.44 -0.09 12.76
N GLY A 299 24.56 -0.25 11.78
CA GLY A 299 24.85 -0.08 10.36
C GLY A 299 23.61 -0.20 9.48
N PRO A 300 23.73 0.05 8.18
CA PRO A 300 22.60 -0.01 7.25
C PRO A 300 22.02 -1.42 7.20
N LEU A 301 20.69 -1.50 7.17
CA LEU A 301 19.97 -2.72 6.80
C LEU A 301 20.03 -2.86 5.28
N HIS A 302 20.42 -4.03 4.79
CA HIS A 302 20.36 -4.35 3.37
C HIS A 302 19.22 -5.33 3.08
N VAL A 303 18.41 -5.06 2.06
CA VAL A 303 17.31 -5.94 1.60
C VAL A 303 17.41 -6.20 0.10
N ASN A 304 16.86 -7.30 -0.41
CA ASN A 304 16.92 -7.51 -1.88
C ASN A 304 15.97 -6.57 -2.62
N VAL A 305 14.77 -6.36 -2.09
CA VAL A 305 13.80 -5.40 -2.68
C VAL A 305 13.26 -4.46 -1.62
N LEU A 306 13.32 -3.17 -1.91
CA LEU A 306 12.63 -2.14 -1.16
C LEU A 306 11.49 -1.58 -2.01
N LYS A 307 10.24 -1.79 -1.58
CA LYS A 307 9.15 -0.95 -2.06
C LYS A 307 9.33 0.43 -1.42
N VAL A 308 9.64 1.44 -2.23
CA VAL A 308 9.89 2.79 -1.71
C VAL A 308 8.60 3.33 -1.11
N PRO A 309 8.63 3.88 0.12
CA PRO A 309 7.45 4.37 0.80
C PRO A 309 6.69 5.42 -0.01
N HIS A 310 5.36 5.38 0.03
CA HIS A 310 4.48 6.42 -0.51
C HIS A 310 4.87 6.86 -1.92
N HIS A 311 5.07 5.86 -2.78
CA HIS A 311 5.39 6.03 -4.20
C HIS A 311 6.66 6.84 -4.50
N GLY A 312 7.53 7.04 -3.49
CA GLY A 312 8.70 7.90 -3.59
C GLY A 312 8.42 9.37 -3.27
N SER A 313 7.50 9.65 -2.34
CA SER A 313 7.26 10.99 -1.80
C SER A 313 8.42 11.48 -0.94
N ALA A 314 8.98 12.64 -1.28
CA ALA A 314 10.05 13.29 -0.51
C ALA A 314 9.58 13.78 0.88
N ARG A 315 8.28 13.70 1.17
CA ARG A 315 7.73 13.98 2.51
C ARG A 315 7.79 12.76 3.43
N ASN A 316 7.93 11.57 2.86
CA ASN A 316 7.97 10.31 3.59
C ASN A 316 9.38 9.80 3.80
N VAL A 317 10.30 10.07 2.90
CA VAL A 317 11.69 9.63 3.00
C VAL A 317 12.64 10.83 3.05
N ASP A 318 13.88 10.57 3.45
CA ASP A 318 14.97 11.55 3.54
C ASP A 318 16.32 10.84 3.33
N GLU A 319 17.42 11.60 3.42
CA GLU A 319 18.77 11.06 3.33
C GLU A 319 19.08 10.01 4.41
N GLU A 320 18.59 10.20 5.65
CA GLU A 320 18.81 9.23 6.75
C GLU A 320 18.16 7.89 6.39
N PHE A 321 16.96 7.91 5.82
CA PHE A 321 16.25 6.71 5.42
C PHE A 321 17.06 5.88 4.40
N PHE A 322 17.56 6.50 3.33
CA PHE A 322 18.32 5.78 2.31
C PHE A 322 19.74 5.42 2.77
N ALA A 323 20.34 6.19 3.68
CA ALA A 323 21.59 5.80 4.34
C ALA A 323 21.40 4.61 5.29
N ALA A 324 20.23 4.47 5.93
CA ALA A 324 19.93 3.40 6.87
C ALA A 324 19.38 2.12 6.20
N ILE A 325 18.79 2.21 5.01
CA ILE A 325 18.24 1.06 4.28
C ILE A 325 18.75 1.08 2.84
N THR A 326 19.54 0.07 2.50
CA THR A 326 20.02 -0.16 1.12
C THR A 326 19.31 -1.35 0.48
N ALA A 327 19.22 -1.37 -0.85
CA ALA A 327 18.62 -2.49 -1.56
C ALA A 327 19.28 -2.80 -2.91
N ASP A 328 19.15 -4.06 -3.35
CA ASP A 328 19.52 -4.45 -4.73
C ASP A 328 18.53 -3.86 -5.74
N THR A 329 17.25 -3.75 -5.37
CA THR A 329 16.18 -3.21 -6.21
C THR A 329 15.25 -2.28 -5.41
N TYR A 330 15.03 -1.08 -5.94
CA TYR A 330 14.09 -0.09 -5.41
C TYR A 330 12.89 0.03 -6.35
N VAL A 331 11.69 -0.14 -5.80
CA VAL A 331 10.44 -0.13 -6.57
C VAL A 331 9.66 1.15 -6.31
N PHE A 332 9.30 1.85 -7.39
CA PHE A 332 8.50 3.06 -7.40
C PHE A 332 7.18 2.80 -8.14
N SER A 333 6.07 2.73 -7.40
CA SER A 333 4.72 2.56 -7.96
C SER A 333 4.05 3.92 -8.13
N ALA A 334 4.36 4.67 -9.19
CA ALA A 334 3.71 5.95 -9.42
C ALA A 334 3.67 6.33 -10.89
N ASP A 335 2.54 6.92 -11.32
CA ASP A 335 2.35 7.42 -12.67
C ASP A 335 2.64 8.93 -12.84
N GLY A 336 3.09 9.60 -11.77
CA GLY A 336 3.37 11.03 -11.75
C GLY A 336 2.21 11.93 -11.31
N LYS A 337 0.98 11.40 -11.14
CA LYS A 337 -0.24 12.20 -10.85
C LYS A 337 -0.13 13.11 -9.63
N HIS A 338 0.63 12.71 -8.61
CA HIS A 338 0.84 13.48 -7.39
C HIS A 338 2.22 14.15 -7.30
N GLY A 339 3.00 14.08 -8.39
CA GLY A 339 4.38 14.57 -8.43
C GLY A 339 5.43 13.50 -8.16
N ASN A 340 5.00 12.33 -7.64
CA ASN A 340 5.87 11.24 -7.24
C ASN A 340 6.26 10.33 -8.43
N PRO A 341 7.43 9.67 -8.39
CA PRO A 341 8.49 9.86 -7.40
C PRO A 341 9.05 11.28 -7.44
N ASP A 342 9.34 11.84 -6.27
CA ASP A 342 9.96 13.15 -6.18
C ASP A 342 11.41 13.09 -6.64
N ARG A 343 11.86 14.18 -7.27
CA ARG A 343 13.25 14.29 -7.72
C ARG A 343 14.24 14.16 -6.55
N GLU A 344 13.93 14.83 -5.44
CA GLU A 344 14.72 14.79 -4.20
C GLU A 344 14.87 13.36 -3.67
N THR A 345 13.82 12.54 -3.77
CA THR A 345 13.89 11.13 -3.36
C THR A 345 14.93 10.35 -4.16
N ILE A 346 15.01 10.58 -5.48
CA ILE A 346 16.03 9.95 -6.33
C ILE A 346 17.42 10.47 -6.00
N GLU A 347 17.57 11.78 -5.76
CA GLU A 347 18.84 12.41 -5.37
C GLU A 347 19.36 11.86 -4.02
N TRP A 348 18.50 11.74 -3.01
CA TRP A 348 18.85 11.15 -1.71
C TRP A 348 19.21 9.67 -1.82
N LEU A 349 18.46 8.90 -2.61
CA LEU A 349 18.76 7.48 -2.84
C LEU A 349 20.12 7.33 -3.51
N VAL A 350 20.35 7.97 -4.65
CA VAL A 350 21.61 7.84 -5.40
C VAL A 350 22.79 8.40 -4.59
N GLY A 351 22.59 9.51 -3.88
CA GLY A 351 23.60 10.12 -3.01
C GLY A 351 23.98 9.28 -1.79
N SER A 352 23.12 8.34 -1.36
CA SER A 352 23.40 7.42 -0.26
C SER A 352 24.25 6.20 -0.65
N ARG A 353 24.53 6.02 -1.94
CA ARG A 353 25.21 4.83 -2.49
C ARG A 353 26.60 5.19 -2.99
N ASP A 354 27.53 4.23 -2.92
CA ASP A 354 28.80 4.41 -3.62
C ASP A 354 28.54 4.42 -5.13
N LYS A 355 29.33 5.21 -5.86
CA LYS A 355 29.20 5.35 -7.31
C LYS A 355 29.29 4.00 -8.04
N HIS A 356 30.05 3.06 -7.50
CA HIS A 356 30.26 1.73 -8.07
C HIS A 356 29.30 0.67 -7.51
N ASP A 357 28.39 1.03 -6.61
CA ASP A 357 27.35 0.12 -6.15
C ASP A 357 26.38 -0.20 -7.30
N GLU A 358 26.21 -1.48 -7.60
CA GLU A 358 25.23 -1.95 -8.57
C GLU A 358 23.86 -2.15 -7.90
N TYR A 359 22.82 -1.50 -8.45
CA TYR A 359 21.44 -1.66 -8.00
C TYR A 359 20.46 -1.28 -9.12
N ARG A 360 19.17 -1.55 -8.92
CA ARG A 360 18.12 -1.28 -9.90
C ARG A 360 17.05 -0.34 -9.35
N LEU A 361 16.65 0.63 -10.16
CA LEU A 361 15.44 1.43 -9.97
C LEU A 361 14.36 0.89 -10.91
N VAL A 362 13.23 0.45 -10.36
CA VAL A 362 12.09 -0.09 -11.09
C VAL A 362 10.93 0.88 -10.94
N PHE A 363 10.48 1.46 -12.05
CA PHE A 363 9.32 2.35 -12.09
C PHE A 363 8.14 1.61 -12.73
N THR A 364 6.93 1.70 -12.18
CA THR A 364 5.77 1.06 -12.83
C THR A 364 5.35 1.76 -14.12
N TYR A 365 5.83 2.98 -14.36
CA TYR A 365 5.57 3.77 -15.56
C TYR A 365 6.86 4.32 -16.18
N PRO A 366 6.92 4.52 -17.51
CA PRO A 366 8.05 5.17 -18.16
C PRO A 366 8.33 6.57 -17.59
N LEU A 367 9.61 6.91 -17.38
CA LEU A 367 10.02 8.22 -16.84
C LEU A 367 9.48 9.37 -17.67
N VAL A 368 9.50 9.26 -19.00
CA VAL A 368 8.90 10.25 -19.92
C VAL A 368 7.42 10.51 -19.60
N ARG A 369 6.64 9.46 -19.27
CA ARG A 369 5.23 9.61 -18.89
C ARG A 369 5.09 10.29 -17.54
N ILE A 370 5.91 9.89 -16.56
CA ILE A 370 5.92 10.50 -15.23
C ILE A 370 6.24 11.99 -15.35
N ASP A 371 7.29 12.36 -16.10
CA ASP A 371 7.69 13.75 -16.33
C ASP A 371 6.65 14.55 -17.11
N GLU A 372 5.94 13.94 -18.08
CA GLU A 372 4.82 14.59 -18.76
C GLU A 372 3.68 14.98 -17.80
N VAL A 373 3.35 14.10 -16.85
CA VAL A 373 2.32 14.37 -15.84
C VAL A 373 2.81 15.44 -14.86
N ARG A 374 4.05 15.32 -14.37
CA ARG A 374 4.69 16.30 -13.48
C ARG A 374 4.76 17.68 -14.12
N ARG A 375 5.10 17.77 -15.41
CA ARG A 375 5.10 19.01 -16.20
C ARG A 375 3.72 19.66 -16.20
N LYS A 376 2.66 18.91 -16.49
CA LYS A 376 1.28 19.45 -16.51
C LYS A 376 0.89 20.04 -15.15
N ILE A 377 1.25 19.38 -14.06
CA ILE A 377 1.00 19.86 -12.69
C ILE A 377 1.79 21.14 -12.40
N HIS A 378 3.06 21.18 -12.84
CA HIS A 378 3.96 22.31 -12.63
C HIS A 378 3.50 23.56 -13.39
N GLU A 379 3.19 23.40 -14.68
CA GLU A 379 2.69 24.46 -15.56
C GLU A 379 1.29 24.92 -15.15
N GLY A 380 0.45 24.02 -14.62
CA GLY A 380 -0.84 24.36 -14.03
C GLY A 380 -0.75 25.26 -12.79
N LYS A 381 0.44 25.36 -12.17
CA LYS A 381 0.75 26.32 -11.08
C LYS A 381 1.42 27.60 -11.60
N GLU A 382 1.31 27.87 -12.90
CA GLU A 382 1.92 29.01 -13.60
C GLU A 382 3.45 29.07 -13.48
N LYS A 383 4.10 27.90 -13.31
CA LYS A 383 5.55 27.79 -13.25
C LYS A 383 6.11 27.24 -14.56
N VAL A 384 7.29 27.72 -14.95
CA VAL A 384 7.97 27.26 -16.17
C VAL A 384 8.66 25.92 -15.91
N TRP A 385 8.36 24.92 -16.74
CA TRP A 385 9.04 23.63 -16.68
C TRP A 385 10.44 23.69 -17.30
N ASP A 386 11.43 23.25 -16.53
CA ASP A 386 12.81 23.02 -16.97
C ASP A 386 13.09 21.52 -16.78
N ALA A 387 13.35 20.80 -17.88
CA ALA A 387 13.54 19.35 -17.84
C ALA A 387 14.80 18.95 -17.04
N ASP A 388 15.87 19.74 -17.12
CA ASP A 388 17.13 19.44 -16.46
C ASP A 388 17.02 19.64 -14.94
N ARG A 389 16.20 20.61 -14.51
CA ARG A 389 15.97 20.91 -13.09
C ARG A 389 14.84 20.11 -12.45
N HIS A 390 13.82 19.75 -13.22
CA HIS A 390 12.61 19.15 -12.66
C HIS A 390 12.42 17.68 -13.05
N GLY A 391 12.85 17.29 -14.26
CA GLY A 391 12.61 15.95 -14.81
C GLY A 391 13.42 14.86 -14.11
N LEU A 392 12.85 13.65 -14.02
CA LEU A 392 13.57 12.46 -13.57
C LEU A 392 14.44 11.89 -14.68
N GLU A 393 14.01 11.97 -15.94
CA GLU A 393 14.76 11.42 -17.08
C GLU A 393 16.12 12.11 -17.23
N ALA A 394 16.15 13.44 -17.18
CA ALA A 394 17.39 14.22 -17.23
C ALA A 394 18.29 13.99 -16.00
N LEU A 395 17.70 13.86 -14.81
CA LEU A 395 18.45 13.56 -13.57
C LEU A 395 19.16 12.21 -13.67
N ILE A 396 18.42 11.16 -14.04
CA ILE A 396 18.95 9.79 -14.15
C ILE A 396 20.03 9.73 -15.23
N ALA A 397 19.81 10.36 -16.39
CA ALA A 397 20.82 10.42 -17.44
C ALA A 397 22.10 11.12 -16.98
N THR A 398 21.99 12.18 -16.16
CA THR A 398 23.14 12.87 -15.57
C THR A 398 23.95 11.93 -14.69
N TYR A 399 23.33 11.24 -13.73
CA TYR A 399 24.05 10.30 -12.87
C TYR A 399 24.70 9.14 -13.65
N GLN A 400 24.01 8.60 -14.66
CA GLN A 400 24.57 7.54 -15.49
C GLN A 400 25.76 8.03 -16.33
N ALA A 401 25.68 9.24 -16.88
CA ALA A 401 26.80 9.88 -17.58
C ALA A 401 27.99 10.17 -16.64
N ASP A 402 27.70 10.52 -15.39
CA ASP A 402 28.72 10.69 -14.36
C ASP A 402 29.35 9.36 -13.95
N GLY A 403 28.77 8.22 -14.30
CA GLY A 403 29.34 6.88 -14.10
C GLY A 403 28.84 6.15 -12.86
N PHE A 404 27.65 6.49 -12.36
CA PHE A 404 26.97 5.69 -11.33
C PHE A 404 26.48 4.36 -11.93
N ALA A 405 26.70 3.25 -11.21
CA ALA A 405 26.52 1.88 -11.71
C ALA A 405 25.08 1.32 -11.61
N PHE A 406 24.07 2.16 -11.37
CA PHE A 406 22.68 1.70 -11.28
C PHE A 406 21.99 1.60 -12.64
N SER A 407 20.98 0.74 -12.70
CA SER A 407 20.14 0.54 -13.88
C SER A 407 18.69 0.97 -13.62
N CYS A 408 17.99 1.38 -14.67
CA CYS A 408 16.57 1.74 -14.59
C CYS A 408 15.74 0.82 -15.50
N SER A 409 14.54 0.48 -15.04
CA SER A 409 13.54 -0.21 -15.86
C SER A 409 12.16 0.37 -15.59
N ALA A 410 11.26 0.26 -16.58
CA ALA A 410 9.92 0.82 -16.50
C ALA A 410 8.86 -0.17 -16.99
N GLY A 411 7.69 -0.13 -16.35
CA GLY A 411 6.53 -0.96 -16.67
C GLY A 411 6.25 -2.06 -15.63
N PRO A 412 5.16 -2.83 -15.83
CA PRO A 412 4.87 -3.97 -14.96
C PRO A 412 6.03 -4.97 -15.04
N THR A 413 6.53 -5.40 -13.89
CA THR A 413 7.80 -6.14 -13.80
C THR A 413 7.71 -7.24 -12.76
N VAL A 414 8.28 -8.40 -13.07
CA VAL A 414 8.54 -9.46 -12.09
C VAL A 414 10.00 -9.36 -11.63
N ILE A 415 10.20 -9.28 -10.33
CA ILE A 415 11.51 -9.30 -9.69
C ILE A 415 11.71 -10.68 -9.09
N ASP A 416 12.39 -11.55 -9.82
CA ASP A 416 12.75 -12.90 -9.36
C ASP A 416 13.91 -12.84 -8.36
N LEU A 417 13.70 -13.43 -7.18
CA LEU A 417 14.67 -13.50 -6.08
C LEU A 417 15.16 -14.93 -5.82
N GLY A 418 14.35 -15.92 -6.21
CA GLY A 418 14.68 -17.34 -6.14
C GLY A 418 15.55 -17.83 -7.28
N ASP A 419 15.90 -19.12 -7.23
CA ASP A 419 16.71 -19.78 -8.27
C ASP A 419 15.90 -20.11 -9.54
N GLU A 420 14.57 -20.12 -9.42
CA GLU A 420 13.62 -20.37 -10.52
C GLU A 420 12.83 -19.09 -10.84
N ARG A 421 12.56 -18.84 -12.13
CA ARG A 421 11.83 -17.65 -12.61
C ARG A 421 10.33 -17.90 -12.68
N LEU A 422 9.52 -16.86 -12.43
CA LEU A 422 8.09 -16.88 -12.72
C LEU A 422 7.86 -17.02 -14.23
N THR A 423 7.11 -18.03 -14.65
CA THR A 423 6.76 -18.25 -16.07
C THR A 423 5.26 -18.21 -16.33
N ASP A 424 4.45 -17.96 -15.30
CA ASP A 424 2.98 -17.99 -15.36
C ASP A 424 2.34 -16.60 -15.41
#